data_AF-A0A1S2P2E3-F1
#
_entry.id   AF-A0A1S2P2E3-F1
#
_cell.length_a   1.000
_cell.length_b   1.000
_cell.length_c   1.000
_cell.angle_alpha   90.00
_cell.angle_beta   90.00
_cell.angle_gamma   90.00
#
_symmetry.space_group_name_H-M   'P 1'
#
loop_
_entity.id
_entity.type
_entity.pdbx_description
1 polymer ?
#
loop_
_entity_poly.entity_id
_entity_poly.type
_entity_poly.pdbx_seq_one_letter_code
_entity_poly.pdbx_strand_id
1 'polypeptide(L)'
;MLLWDEESEDWEEVLSEVTPLRRKEIALAGIAMAVDSVRPSCDAVFAHDTVAWVRQTLGRCGAELERPTSELIGTEEFFDEPHSLVDQDSALGLASLVMAISTYVDCLEGDFTAECTLDVLSVSYETVLNSERIGKVTPDAERQNENCVRVIERQRELIFGSSAVAGENAPRRCCAVSYGSAVPGSA
;
A
#
# COMPACT_ATOMS: atom_id res chain seq x y z
N MET A 1 -3.78 -5.67 -19.43
CA MET A 1 -5.07 -5.13 -18.96
C MET A 1 -5.58 -6.08 -17.90
N LEU A 2 -5.41 -5.65 -16.66
CA LEU A 2 -5.91 -6.29 -15.46
C LEU A 2 -7.34 -5.84 -15.18
N LEU A 3 -8.03 -6.51 -14.25
CA LEU A 3 -9.32 -6.01 -13.76
C LEU A 3 -9.17 -4.62 -13.14
N TRP A 4 -8.04 -4.37 -12.47
CA TRP A 4 -7.73 -3.07 -11.88
C TRP A 4 -7.79 -1.94 -12.91
N ASP A 5 -7.19 -2.14 -14.09
CA ASP A 5 -7.16 -1.14 -15.17
C ASP A 5 -8.59 -0.75 -15.63
N GLU A 6 -9.51 -1.72 -15.68
CA GLU A 6 -10.91 -1.49 -16.08
C GLU A 6 -11.70 -0.75 -14.98
N GLU A 7 -11.43 -1.07 -13.72
CA GLU A 7 -12.16 -0.50 -12.58
C GLU A 7 -11.63 0.89 -12.18
N SER A 8 -10.40 1.24 -12.56
CA SER A 8 -9.73 2.48 -12.21
C SER A 8 -9.83 3.60 -13.25
N GLU A 9 -10.53 3.39 -14.37
CA GLU A 9 -10.57 4.33 -15.51
C GLU A 9 -10.93 5.78 -15.11
N ASP A 10 -11.79 5.96 -14.11
CA ASP A 10 -12.26 7.28 -13.64
C ASP A 10 -11.58 7.76 -12.35
N TRP A 11 -10.65 6.98 -11.77
CA TRP A 11 -10.08 7.27 -10.46
C TRP A 11 -9.14 8.48 -10.48
N GLU A 12 -8.45 8.71 -11.59
CA GLU A 12 -7.51 9.84 -11.72
C GLU A 12 -8.22 11.18 -11.60
N GLU A 13 -9.37 11.33 -12.27
CA GLU A 13 -10.20 12.55 -12.24
C GLU A 13 -10.58 12.87 -10.79
N VAL A 14 -11.07 11.88 -10.05
CA VAL A 14 -11.45 12.04 -8.64
C VAL A 14 -10.24 12.38 -7.77
N LEU A 15 -9.13 11.66 -7.93
CA LEU A 15 -7.91 11.90 -7.17
C LEU A 15 -7.28 13.26 -7.46
N SER A 16 -7.51 13.84 -8.64
CA SER A 16 -7.02 15.17 -9.00
C SER A 16 -7.63 16.27 -8.11
N GLU A 17 -8.87 16.06 -7.65
CA GLU A 17 -9.61 16.97 -6.75
C GLU A 17 -9.25 16.76 -5.27
N VAL A 18 -8.58 15.65 -4.94
CA VAL A 18 -8.17 15.31 -3.57
C VAL A 18 -6.88 16.08 -3.19
N THR A 19 -6.77 16.51 -1.94
CA THR A 19 -5.57 17.22 -1.47
C THR A 19 -4.31 16.32 -1.52
N PRO A 20 -3.10 16.88 -1.72
CA PRO A 20 -1.87 16.09 -1.74
C PRO A 20 -1.66 15.23 -0.48
N LEU A 21 -1.97 15.77 0.71
CA LEU A 21 -1.88 15.01 1.97
C LEU A 21 -2.82 13.80 1.94
N ARG A 22 -4.07 14.00 1.51
CA ARG A 22 -5.04 12.90 1.46
C ARG A 22 -4.66 11.85 0.41
N ARG A 23 -4.06 12.25 -0.70
CA ARG A 23 -3.49 11.31 -1.69
C ARG A 23 -2.39 10.44 -1.08
N LYS A 24 -1.48 11.02 -0.30
CA LYS A 24 -0.48 10.27 0.46
C LYS A 24 -1.11 9.27 1.45
N GLU A 25 -2.15 9.67 2.16
CA GLU A 25 -2.89 8.79 3.08
C GLU A 25 -3.56 7.63 2.34
N ILE A 26 -4.19 7.89 1.19
CA ILE A 26 -4.85 6.87 0.36
C ILE A 26 -3.81 5.86 -0.15
N ALA A 27 -2.70 6.35 -0.71
CA ALA A 27 -1.62 5.50 -1.21
C ALA A 27 -1.07 4.59 -0.11
N LEU A 28 -0.72 5.16 1.06
CA LEU A 28 -0.20 4.39 2.18
C LEU A 28 -1.21 3.36 2.72
N ALA A 29 -2.49 3.74 2.80
CA ALA A 29 -3.56 2.82 3.19
C ALA A 29 -3.74 1.69 2.17
N GLY A 30 -3.52 1.95 0.87
CA GLY A 30 -3.49 0.94 -0.18
C GLY A 30 -2.41 -0.12 0.02
N ILE A 31 -1.20 0.29 0.36
CA ILE A 31 -0.09 -0.64 0.65
C ILE A 31 -0.41 -1.48 1.89
N ALA A 32 -0.86 -0.85 2.97
CA ALA A 32 -1.24 -1.56 4.19
C ALA A 32 -2.37 -2.58 3.93
N MET A 33 -3.35 -2.20 3.11
CA MET A 33 -4.44 -3.08 2.71
C MET A 33 -3.94 -4.28 1.89
N ALA A 34 -2.97 -4.09 1.00
CA ALA A 34 -2.38 -5.20 0.25
C ALA A 34 -1.69 -6.19 1.19
N VAL A 35 -0.92 -5.69 2.16
CA VAL A 35 -0.29 -6.52 3.21
C VAL A 35 -1.34 -7.33 4.00
N ASP A 36 -2.42 -6.69 4.43
CA ASP A 36 -3.52 -7.34 5.15
C ASP A 36 -4.33 -8.32 4.29
N SER A 37 -4.24 -8.20 2.96
CA SER A 37 -4.98 -9.03 2.01
C SER A 37 -4.20 -10.27 1.57
N VAL A 38 -2.90 -10.36 1.85
CA VAL A 38 -2.10 -11.57 1.57
C VAL A 38 -2.63 -12.74 2.40
N ARG A 39 -2.88 -13.87 1.73
CA ARG A 39 -3.44 -15.09 2.34
C ARG A 39 -2.41 -16.22 2.43
N PRO A 40 -2.38 -16.99 3.53
CA PRO A 40 -3.26 -16.89 4.70
C PRO A 40 -2.93 -15.70 5.63
N SER A 41 -1.70 -15.20 5.59
CA SER A 41 -1.28 -13.94 6.20
C SER A 41 0.09 -13.52 5.64
N CYS A 42 0.45 -12.25 5.81
CA CYS A 42 1.79 -11.73 5.49
C CYS A 42 2.90 -12.55 6.18
N ASP A 43 2.79 -12.80 7.50
CA ASP A 43 3.78 -13.59 8.26
C ASP A 43 3.92 -15.05 7.83
N ALA A 44 2.90 -15.60 7.15
CA ALA A 44 2.92 -16.98 6.67
C ALA A 44 3.45 -17.11 5.24
N VAL A 45 3.43 -16.02 4.47
CA VAL A 45 3.81 -16.00 3.05
C VAL A 45 5.24 -15.51 2.88
N PHE A 46 5.63 -14.46 3.59
CA PHE A 46 6.95 -13.82 3.46
C PHE A 46 7.91 -14.26 4.57
N ALA A 47 9.20 -14.10 4.32
CA ALA A 47 10.25 -14.33 5.29
C ALA A 47 10.15 -13.33 6.47
N HIS A 48 10.69 -13.72 7.63
CA HIS A 48 10.63 -12.91 8.85
C HIS A 48 11.21 -11.51 8.64
N ASP A 49 12.37 -11.42 7.99
CA ASP A 49 13.08 -10.16 7.77
C ASP A 49 12.30 -9.24 6.81
N THR A 50 11.70 -9.81 5.76
CA THR A 50 10.76 -9.11 4.86
C THR A 50 9.60 -8.49 5.63
N VAL A 51 8.95 -9.27 6.49
CA VAL A 51 7.79 -8.80 7.27
C VAL A 51 8.21 -7.70 8.26
N ALA A 52 9.37 -7.85 8.89
CA ALA A 52 9.92 -6.85 9.80
C ALA A 52 10.20 -5.53 9.07
N TRP A 53 10.83 -5.61 7.89
CA TRP A 53 11.10 -4.45 7.05
C TRP A 53 9.81 -3.75 6.60
N VAL A 54 8.84 -4.49 6.04
CA VAL A 54 7.55 -3.92 5.59
C VAL A 54 6.86 -3.19 6.74
N ARG A 55 6.75 -3.81 7.93
CA ARG A 55 6.10 -3.19 9.09
C ARG A 55 6.83 -1.94 9.57
N GLN A 56 8.16 -2.00 9.63
CA GLN A 56 8.97 -0.86 10.05
C GLN A 56 8.82 0.30 9.07
N THR A 57 8.89 0.02 7.77
CA THR A 57 8.76 1.02 6.71
C THR A 57 7.37 1.64 6.70
N LEU A 58 6.30 0.86 6.75
CA LEU A 58 4.94 1.41 6.86
C LEU A 58 4.75 2.26 8.12
N GLY A 59 5.33 1.84 9.24
CA GLY A 59 5.33 2.62 10.48
C GLY A 59 6.05 3.97 10.35
N ARG A 60 7.22 3.98 9.70
CA ARG A 60 7.95 5.23 9.39
C ARG A 60 7.13 6.12 8.45
N CYS A 61 6.56 5.57 7.38
CA CYS A 61 5.76 6.32 6.42
C CYS A 61 4.54 6.96 7.08
N GLY A 62 3.87 6.23 7.98
CA GLY A 62 2.78 6.77 8.78
C GLY A 62 3.21 7.93 9.69
N ALA A 63 4.36 7.80 10.35
CA ALA A 63 4.91 8.86 11.20
C ALA A 63 5.25 10.13 10.40
N GLU A 64 5.77 9.99 9.18
CA GLU A 64 6.09 11.12 8.29
C GLU A 64 4.83 11.90 7.87
N LEU A 65 3.67 11.23 7.73
CA LEU A 65 2.39 11.91 7.48
C LEU A 65 1.94 12.76 8.67
N GLU A 66 2.17 12.29 9.90
CA GLU A 66 1.79 13.03 11.11
C GLU A 66 2.76 14.18 11.41
N ARG A 67 4.06 13.94 11.18
CA ARG A 67 5.12 14.89 11.43
C ARG A 67 6.18 14.76 10.33
N PRO A 68 6.12 15.61 9.29
CA PRO A 68 7.12 15.60 8.23
C PRO A 68 8.51 15.93 8.80
N THR A 69 9.42 14.96 8.75
CA THR A 69 10.80 15.06 9.25
C THR A 69 11.83 15.02 8.12
N SER A 70 11.43 14.62 6.91
CA SER A 70 12.33 14.37 5.78
C SER A 70 13.41 13.29 6.01
N GLU A 71 13.40 12.62 7.17
CA GLU A 71 14.40 11.60 7.53
C GLU A 71 14.21 10.29 6.77
N LEU A 72 12.99 10.01 6.32
CA LEU A 72 12.64 8.83 5.52
C LEU A 72 13.24 8.84 4.12
N ILE A 73 13.49 10.04 3.59
CA ILE A 73 13.86 10.31 2.20
C ILE A 73 15.40 10.29 2.00
N GLY A 74 16.18 10.21 3.09
CA GLY A 74 17.61 10.56 3.06
C GLY A 74 18.62 9.43 3.13
N THR A 75 18.21 8.16 3.21
CA THR A 75 19.15 7.06 3.46
C THR A 75 19.26 6.13 2.25
N GLU A 76 20.44 6.06 1.62
CA GLU A 76 20.80 5.03 0.61
C GLU A 76 20.44 3.62 1.11
N GLU A 77 20.51 3.40 2.43
CA GLU A 77 20.08 2.16 3.11
C GLU A 77 18.63 1.75 2.80
N PHE A 78 17.72 2.71 2.58
CA PHE A 78 16.31 2.41 2.28
C PHE A 78 16.13 1.75 0.90
N PHE A 79 17.01 2.06 -0.05
CA PHE A 79 16.96 1.55 -1.42
C PHE A 79 17.85 0.32 -1.63
N ASP A 80 18.89 0.13 -0.82
CA ASP A 80 19.75 -1.04 -0.86
C ASP A 80 19.14 -2.28 -0.18
N GLU A 81 18.43 -2.09 0.93
CA GLU A 81 17.81 -3.18 1.70
C GLU A 81 16.76 -3.99 0.90
N PRO A 82 15.87 -3.37 0.09
CA PRO A 82 14.89 -4.10 -0.71
C PRO A 82 15.50 -5.04 -1.76
N HIS A 83 16.64 -4.67 -2.36
CA HIS A 83 17.33 -5.55 -3.30
C HIS A 83 17.79 -6.84 -2.62
N SER A 84 18.30 -6.74 -1.39
CA SER A 84 18.71 -7.91 -0.62
C SER A 84 17.54 -8.80 -0.19
N LEU A 85 16.35 -8.22 0.05
CA LEU A 85 15.15 -8.97 0.42
C LEU A 85 14.62 -9.81 -0.73
N VAL A 86 14.58 -9.26 -1.95
CA VAL A 86 14.11 -9.98 -3.15
C VAL A 86 15.00 -11.19 -3.48
N ASP A 87 16.30 -11.11 -3.19
CA ASP A 87 17.23 -12.23 -3.38
C ASP A 87 17.05 -13.34 -2.31
N GLN A 88 16.53 -12.99 -1.14
CA GLN A 88 16.41 -13.90 0.02
C GLN A 88 15.00 -14.51 0.15
N ASP A 89 13.97 -13.82 -0.31
CA ASP A 89 12.58 -14.22 -0.18
C ASP A 89 11.94 -14.38 -1.56
N SER A 90 11.58 -15.63 -1.87
CA SER A 90 11.02 -16.03 -3.17
C SER A 90 9.48 -15.98 -3.22
N ALA A 91 8.85 -15.41 -2.18
CA ALA A 91 7.41 -15.29 -2.12
C ALA A 91 6.84 -14.47 -3.29
N LEU A 92 5.83 -15.03 -3.95
CA LEU A 92 5.12 -14.35 -5.02
C LEU A 92 4.41 -13.11 -4.46
N GLY A 93 4.62 -11.97 -5.13
CA GLY A 93 4.10 -10.68 -4.71
C GLY A 93 5.10 -9.81 -3.94
N LEU A 94 6.24 -10.35 -3.48
CA LEU A 94 7.26 -9.54 -2.78
C LEU A 94 7.78 -8.40 -3.65
N ALA A 95 8.14 -8.68 -4.91
CA ALA A 95 8.67 -7.67 -5.83
C ALA A 95 7.67 -6.52 -6.02
N SER A 96 6.38 -6.82 -6.17
CA SER A 96 5.32 -5.80 -6.25
C SER A 96 5.18 -5.05 -4.92
N LEU A 97 5.26 -5.72 -3.77
CA LEU A 97 5.14 -5.04 -2.47
C LEU A 97 6.28 -4.05 -2.23
N VAL A 98 7.51 -4.48 -2.53
CA VAL A 98 8.69 -3.62 -2.50
C VAL A 98 8.52 -2.44 -3.45
N MET A 99 8.09 -2.69 -4.69
CA MET A 99 7.88 -1.65 -5.68
C MET A 99 6.80 -0.65 -5.24
N ALA A 100 5.68 -1.09 -4.65
CA ALA A 100 4.65 -0.18 -4.13
C ALA A 100 5.20 0.75 -3.03
N ILE A 101 6.04 0.22 -2.14
CA ILE A 101 6.69 0.98 -1.08
C ILE A 101 7.71 1.96 -1.65
N SER A 102 8.56 1.52 -2.59
CA SER A 102 9.54 2.37 -3.26
C SER A 102 8.87 3.50 -4.02
N THR A 103 7.86 3.20 -4.86
CA THR A 103 7.09 4.21 -5.59
C THR A 103 6.44 5.22 -4.65
N TYR A 104 5.92 4.77 -3.51
CA TYR A 104 5.36 5.68 -2.50
C TYR A 104 6.42 6.65 -1.96
N VAL A 105 7.59 6.13 -1.58
CA VAL A 105 8.69 6.93 -1.03
C VAL A 105 9.26 7.89 -2.08
N ASP A 106 9.45 7.43 -3.32
CA ASP A 106 9.91 8.27 -4.43
C ASP A 106 8.94 9.45 -4.66
N CYS A 107 7.63 9.19 -4.61
CA CYS A 107 6.60 10.23 -4.73
C CYS A 107 6.55 11.18 -3.52
N LEU A 108 7.17 10.86 -2.37
CA LEU A 108 7.26 11.78 -1.24
C LEU A 108 8.28 12.91 -1.47
N GLU A 109 9.28 12.69 -2.32
CA GLU A 109 10.31 13.69 -2.66
C GLU A 109 9.75 14.87 -3.48
N GLY A 110 8.65 14.62 -4.22
CA GLY A 110 8.02 15.58 -5.11
C GLY A 110 6.59 15.96 -4.73
N ASP A 111 5.88 16.52 -5.71
CA ASP A 111 4.44 16.75 -5.61
C ASP A 111 3.71 15.42 -5.70
N PHE A 112 3.01 15.03 -4.65
CA PHE A 112 2.25 13.78 -4.63
C PHE A 112 0.97 13.94 -5.47
N THR A 113 1.04 13.52 -6.73
CA THR A 113 -0.02 13.66 -7.75
C THR A 113 -1.07 12.54 -7.67
N ALA A 114 -2.14 12.69 -8.45
CA ALA A 114 -3.13 11.63 -8.66
C ALA A 114 -2.48 10.38 -9.29
N GLU A 115 -1.64 10.57 -10.31
CA GLU A 115 -0.86 9.52 -10.98
C GLU A 115 0.01 8.73 -9.97
N CYS A 116 0.81 9.42 -9.13
CA CYS A 116 1.57 8.79 -8.04
C CYS A 116 0.69 7.91 -7.13
N THR A 117 -0.53 8.35 -6.85
CA THR A 117 -1.46 7.58 -6.01
C THR A 117 -1.93 6.32 -6.73
N LEU A 118 -2.28 6.44 -8.01
CA LEU A 118 -2.72 5.32 -8.85
C LEU A 118 -1.61 4.29 -9.04
N ASP A 119 -0.38 4.72 -9.30
CA ASP A 119 0.77 3.82 -9.43
C ASP A 119 0.96 2.99 -8.16
N VAL A 120 0.96 3.63 -6.99
CA VAL A 120 1.07 2.91 -5.70
C VAL A 120 -0.09 1.93 -5.52
N LEU A 121 -1.33 2.33 -5.83
CA LEU A 121 -2.50 1.45 -5.67
C LEU A 121 -2.49 0.27 -6.64
N SER A 122 -2.09 0.49 -7.90
CA SER A 122 -1.96 -0.55 -8.92
C SER A 122 -0.93 -1.59 -8.52
N VAL A 123 0.27 -1.14 -8.13
CA VAL A 123 1.34 -2.04 -7.71
C VAL A 123 1.02 -2.75 -6.38
N SER A 124 0.29 -2.08 -5.48
CA SER A 124 -0.27 -2.72 -4.27
C SER A 124 -1.26 -3.83 -4.63
N TYR A 125 -2.11 -3.63 -5.64
CA TYR A 125 -2.99 -4.67 -6.14
C TYR A 125 -2.22 -5.85 -6.76
N GLU A 126 -1.16 -5.58 -7.52
CA GLU A 126 -0.30 -6.64 -8.08
C GLU A 126 0.30 -7.55 -7.01
N THR A 127 0.61 -7.02 -5.83
CA THR A 127 1.08 -7.83 -4.69
C THR A 127 0.06 -8.91 -4.35
N VAL A 128 -1.22 -8.53 -4.25
CA VAL A 128 -2.31 -9.44 -3.92
C VAL A 128 -2.54 -10.41 -5.07
N LEU A 129 -2.61 -9.90 -6.31
CA LEU A 129 -2.80 -10.71 -7.51
C LEU A 129 -1.75 -11.82 -7.64
N ASN A 130 -0.47 -11.47 -7.44
CA ASN A 130 0.63 -12.41 -7.50
C ASN A 130 0.58 -13.43 -6.36
N SER A 131 0.13 -13.02 -5.17
CA SER A 131 -0.03 -13.94 -4.02
C SER A 131 -1.17 -14.95 -4.21
N GLU A 132 -2.21 -14.62 -4.97
CA GLU A 132 -3.37 -15.49 -5.24
C GLU A 132 -3.09 -16.61 -6.25
N ARG A 133 -1.93 -16.58 -6.93
CA ARG A 133 -1.47 -17.65 -7.85
C ARG A 133 -2.50 -18.01 -8.92
N ILE A 134 -3.20 -17.01 -9.46
CA ILE A 134 -4.15 -17.20 -10.55
C ILE A 134 -3.39 -17.69 -11.78
N GLY A 135 -3.68 -18.91 -12.25
CA GLY A 135 -2.88 -19.57 -13.28
C GLY A 135 -2.82 -18.82 -14.61
N LYS A 136 -3.93 -18.20 -15.02
CA LYS A 136 -3.96 -17.27 -16.15
C LYS A 136 -4.62 -15.97 -15.70
N VAL A 137 -3.81 -14.91 -15.59
CA VAL A 137 -4.27 -13.58 -15.24
C VAL A 137 -5.05 -12.98 -16.41
N THR A 138 -6.34 -12.77 -16.20
CA THR A 138 -7.27 -12.08 -17.10
C THR A 138 -8.33 -11.39 -16.23
N PRO A 139 -8.96 -10.30 -16.68
CA PRO A 139 -10.00 -9.61 -15.91
C PRO A 139 -11.11 -10.55 -15.40
N ASP A 140 -11.57 -11.49 -16.23
CA ASP A 140 -12.60 -12.46 -15.82
C ASP A 140 -12.14 -13.45 -14.74
N ALA A 141 -10.85 -13.79 -14.73
CA ALA A 141 -10.27 -14.68 -13.71
C ALA A 141 -10.09 -13.93 -12.38
N GLU A 142 -9.67 -12.66 -12.45
CA GLU A 142 -9.58 -11.76 -11.30
C GLU A 142 -10.97 -11.51 -10.69
N ARG A 143 -12.02 -11.32 -11.51
CA ARG A 143 -13.41 -11.20 -11.06
C ARG A 143 -13.92 -12.42 -10.30
N GLN A 144 -13.41 -13.60 -10.61
CA GLN A 144 -13.78 -14.84 -9.93
C GLN A 144 -12.99 -15.04 -8.62
N ASN A 145 -11.94 -14.25 -8.39
CA ASN A 145 -11.16 -14.30 -7.15
C ASN A 145 -11.71 -13.28 -6.14
N GLU A 146 -12.38 -13.79 -5.09
CA GLU A 146 -12.98 -12.95 -4.04
C GLU A 146 -11.98 -11.99 -3.37
N ASN A 147 -10.69 -12.35 -3.30
CA ASN A 147 -9.68 -11.48 -2.71
C ASN A 147 -9.37 -10.28 -3.60
N CYS A 148 -9.20 -10.53 -4.91
CA CYS A 148 -8.94 -9.49 -5.90
C CYS A 148 -10.09 -8.48 -5.95
N VAL A 149 -11.33 -8.96 -6.06
CA VAL A 149 -12.53 -8.11 -6.05
C VAL A 149 -12.59 -7.26 -4.78
N ARG A 150 -12.42 -7.89 -3.61
CA ARG A 150 -12.45 -7.18 -2.32
C ARG A 150 -11.40 -6.09 -2.21
N VAL A 151 -10.20 -6.29 -2.74
CA VAL A 151 -9.14 -5.27 -2.70
C VAL A 151 -9.49 -4.09 -3.59
N ILE A 152 -9.98 -4.33 -4.81
CA ILE A 152 -10.43 -3.27 -5.72
C ILE A 152 -11.58 -2.47 -5.09
N GLU A 153 -12.58 -3.16 -4.52
CA GLU A 153 -13.70 -2.51 -3.83
C GLU A 153 -13.22 -1.61 -2.68
N ARG A 154 -12.27 -2.08 -1.88
CA ARG A 154 -11.69 -1.29 -0.78
C ARG A 154 -10.85 -0.12 -1.27
N GLN A 155 -10.09 -0.27 -2.35
CA GLN A 155 -9.36 0.85 -2.96
C GLN A 155 -10.34 1.91 -3.48
N ARG A 156 -11.43 1.48 -4.12
CA ARG A 156 -12.53 2.35 -4.52
C ARG A 156 -13.14 3.07 -3.31
N GLU A 157 -13.39 2.37 -2.21
CA GLU A 157 -13.88 3.01 -0.96
C GLU A 157 -12.91 4.06 -0.41
N LEU A 158 -11.59 3.82 -0.47
CA LEU A 158 -10.59 4.82 -0.05
C LEU A 158 -10.68 6.10 -0.89
N ILE A 159 -10.87 5.97 -2.21
CA ILE A 159 -10.92 7.09 -3.14
C ILE A 159 -12.26 7.83 -3.03
N PHE A 160 -13.36 7.11 -3.23
CA PHE A 160 -14.71 7.71 -3.33
C PHE A 160 -15.38 7.92 -1.97
N GLY A 161 -15.12 7.07 -0.99
CA GLY A 161 -15.66 7.21 0.37
C GLY A 161 -15.12 8.44 1.11
N SER A 162 -14.01 9.00 0.63
CA SER A 162 -13.43 10.25 1.13
C SER A 162 -14.15 11.50 0.64
N SER A 163 -14.88 11.45 -0.49
CA SER A 163 -15.61 12.60 -1.04
C SER A 163 -16.89 12.97 -0.26
N ALA A 164 -17.37 12.10 0.64
CA ALA A 164 -18.59 12.35 1.42
C ALA A 164 -18.40 13.31 2.62
N VAL A 165 -17.19 13.77 2.94
CA VAL A 165 -16.89 14.59 4.14
C VAL A 165 -16.40 16.01 3.80
N ALA A 166 -16.63 16.49 2.58
CA ALA A 166 -16.41 17.91 2.23
C ALA A 166 -17.59 18.82 2.61
N GLY A 167 -18.68 18.27 3.16
CA GLY A 167 -19.79 19.00 3.76
C GLY A 167 -20.12 18.43 5.13
N GLU A 168 -20.18 19.30 6.14
CA GLU A 168 -20.54 19.01 7.54
C GLU A 168 -19.43 18.48 8.46
N ASN A 169 -19.20 19.26 9.52
CA ASN A 169 -18.43 18.95 10.71
C ASN A 169 -18.59 17.48 11.16
N ALA A 170 -17.55 16.67 10.99
CA ALA A 170 -17.40 15.41 11.70
C ALA A 170 -16.06 15.37 12.46
N PRO A 171 -16.04 14.90 13.72
CA PRO A 171 -14.87 14.96 14.58
C PRO A 171 -13.78 13.99 14.11
N ARG A 172 -12.53 14.47 14.14
CA ARG A 172 -11.31 13.68 13.95
C ARG A 172 -11.33 12.42 14.82
N ARG A 173 -11.73 11.29 14.25
CA ARG A 173 -11.36 9.98 14.79
C ARG A 173 -10.06 9.58 14.13
N CYS A 174 -8.97 9.85 14.83
CA CYS A 174 -7.71 9.16 14.60
C CYS A 174 -7.96 7.66 14.77
N CYS A 175 -8.07 6.93 13.66
CA CYS A 175 -7.83 5.50 13.67
C CYS A 175 -6.31 5.34 13.79
N ALA A 176 -5.81 5.36 15.03
CA ALA A 176 -4.47 4.92 15.34
C ALA A 176 -4.38 3.43 15.01
N VAL A 177 -3.84 3.10 13.84
CA VAL A 177 -3.35 1.76 13.53
C VAL A 177 -2.18 1.52 14.49
N SER A 178 -2.46 0.82 15.59
CA SER A 178 -1.48 0.54 16.62
C SER A 178 -0.58 -0.59 16.13
N TYR A 179 0.57 -0.24 15.54
CA TYR A 179 1.64 -1.22 15.34
C TYR A 179 2.29 -1.50 16.70
N GLY A 180 1.83 -2.57 17.34
CA GLY A 180 2.29 -2.99 18.66
C GLY A 180 3.77 -3.38 18.64
N SER A 181 4.61 -2.56 19.25
CA SER A 181 5.99 -2.90 19.61
C SER A 181 5.98 -3.74 20.89
N ALA A 182 6.09 -5.07 20.75
CA ALA A 182 6.33 -5.95 21.89
C ALA A 182 7.85 -6.15 22.03
N VAL A 183 8.49 -5.36 22.90
CA VAL A 183 9.86 -5.63 23.35
C VAL A 183 9.78 -6.71 24.43
N PRO A 184 10.40 -7.89 24.27
CA PRO A 184 10.45 -8.88 25.34
C PRO A 184 11.45 -8.42 26.41
N GLY A 185 10.94 -8.20 27.62
CA GLY A 185 11.75 -7.92 28.80
C GLY A 185 12.62 -9.12 29.15
N SER A 186 13.93 -8.87 29.29
CA SER A 186 14.89 -9.80 29.86
C SER A 186 14.53 -10.12 31.31
N ALA A 187 14.46 -11.40 31.62
CA ALA A 187 14.56 -11.94 32.98
C ALA A 187 16.00 -12.35 33.27
#